data_AF-A0A0W0XM61-F1
#
_entry.id   AF-A0A0W0XM61-F1
#
_cell.length_a   1.000
_cell.length_b   1.000
_cell.length_c   1.000
_cell.angle_alpha   90.00
_cell.angle_beta   90.00
_cell.angle_gamma   90.00
#
_symmetry.space_group_name_H-M   'P 1'
#
loop_
_entity.id
_entity.type
_entity.pdbx_description
1 polymer ?
#
loop_
_entity_poly.entity_id
_entity_poly.type
_entity_poly.pdbx_seq_one_letter_code
_entity_poly.pdbx_strand_id
1 'polypeptide(L)'
;MSRDDHLKINHCKFDKTINKFRHELAQSLMIINTYIDGCQERIKFNTLTHEQLLVIFNKIKMQTERVSTMSERLLVKNSRSID
;
A
#
# COMPACT_ATOMS: atom_id res chain seq x y z
N MET A 1 -3.21 -37.20 6.85
CA MET A 1 -2.75 -36.09 5.99
C MET A 1 -1.24 -36.13 5.94
N SER A 2 -0.64 -36.08 4.75
CA SER A 2 0.81 -36.22 4.57
C SER A 2 1.54 -34.90 4.89
N ARG A 3 2.81 -34.95 5.31
CA ARG A 3 3.65 -33.74 5.50
C ARG A 3 3.71 -32.88 4.24
N ASP A 4 3.63 -33.49 3.06
CA ASP A 4 3.66 -32.80 1.76
C ASP A 4 2.40 -31.96 1.51
N ASP A 5 1.26 -32.35 2.10
CA ASP A 5 0.00 -31.60 2.00
C ASP A 5 0.08 -30.29 2.81
N HIS A 6 0.74 -30.31 3.96
CA HIS A 6 0.93 -29.14 4.82
C HIS A 6 1.86 -28.08 4.19
N LEU A 7 2.94 -28.52 3.52
CA LEU A 7 3.88 -27.64 2.81
C LEU A 7 3.21 -26.91 1.63
N LYS A 8 2.41 -27.61 0.82
CA LYS A 8 1.69 -27.01 -0.31
C LYS A 8 0.62 -25.99 0.13
N ILE A 9 -0.09 -26.25 1.23
CA ILE A 9 -1.11 -25.35 1.77
C ILE A 9 -0.48 -24.06 2.30
N ASN A 10 0.67 -24.16 2.99
CA ASN A 10 1.38 -22.99 3.52
C ASN A 10 1.96 -22.11 2.41
N HIS A 11 2.52 -22.72 1.35
CA HIS A 11 3.02 -21.97 0.18
C HIS A 11 1.89 -21.22 -0.54
N CYS A 12 0.74 -21.86 -0.76
CA CYS A 12 -0.43 -21.24 -1.41
C CYS A 12 -1.02 -20.07 -0.59
N LYS A 13 -1.01 -20.15 0.74
CA LYS A 13 -1.47 -19.05 1.62
C LYS A 13 -0.51 -17.86 1.63
N PHE A 14 0.80 -18.13 1.56
CA PHE A 14 1.84 -17.12 1.46
C PHE A 14 1.73 -16.33 0.14
N ASP A 15 1.60 -17.03 -0.99
CA ASP A 15 1.43 -16.42 -2.30
C ASP A 15 0.17 -15.54 -2.38
N LYS A 16 -0.94 -15.97 -1.77
CA LYS A 16 -2.16 -15.15 -1.69
C LYS A 16 -1.96 -13.87 -0.87
N THR A 17 -1.20 -13.94 0.22
CA THR A 17 -0.95 -12.79 1.11
C THR A 17 -0.06 -11.75 0.43
N ILE A 18 1.02 -12.19 -0.22
CA ILE A 18 1.91 -11.29 -0.98
C ILE A 18 1.18 -10.66 -2.17
N ASN A 19 0.39 -11.45 -2.91
CA ASN A 19 -0.38 -10.92 -4.04
C ASN A 19 -1.39 -9.85 -3.60
N LYS A 20 -2.07 -10.08 -2.47
CA LYS A 20 -2.97 -9.08 -1.88
C LYS A 20 -2.21 -7.82 -1.47
N PHE A 21 -1.08 -7.96 -0.77
CA PHE A 21 -0.24 -6.82 -0.38
C PHE A 21 0.22 -6.01 -1.61
N ARG A 22 0.72 -6.69 -2.65
CA ARG A 22 1.16 -6.05 -3.89
C ARG A 22 0.04 -5.26 -4.55
N HIS A 23 -1.17 -5.82 -4.58
CA HIS A 23 -2.33 -5.15 -5.15
C HIS A 23 -2.73 -3.89 -4.35
N GLU A 24 -2.83 -4.01 -3.02
CA GLU A 24 -3.17 -2.89 -2.15
C GLU A 24 -2.10 -1.78 -2.18
N LEU A 25 -0.81 -2.15 -2.24
CA LEU A 25 0.30 -1.23 -2.42
C LEU A 25 0.19 -0.47 -3.76
N ALA A 26 -0.05 -1.18 -4.87
CA ALA A 26 -0.20 -0.58 -6.18
C ALA A 26 -1.37 0.43 -6.21
N GLN A 27 -2.49 0.10 -5.56
CA GLN A 27 -3.63 1.02 -5.44
C GLN A 27 -3.27 2.29 -4.66
N SER A 28 -2.61 2.15 -3.48
CA SER A 28 -2.20 3.32 -2.70
C SER A 28 -1.21 4.22 -3.46
N LEU A 29 -0.24 3.63 -4.18
CA LEU A 29 0.71 4.38 -5.00
C LEU A 29 0.00 5.09 -6.17
N MET A 30 -0.94 4.43 -6.84
CA MET A 30 -1.74 5.03 -7.90
C MET A 30 -2.48 6.28 -7.37
N ILE A 31 -3.11 6.18 -6.19
CA ILE A 31 -3.82 7.30 -5.58
C ILE A 31 -2.87 8.45 -5.26
N ILE A 32 -1.69 8.17 -4.68
CA ILE A 32 -0.67 9.19 -4.38
C ILE A 32 -0.24 9.91 -5.66
N ASN A 33 0.08 9.16 -6.71
CA ASN A 33 0.51 9.74 -8.00
C ASN A 33 -0.58 10.62 -8.60
N THR A 34 -1.83 10.17 -8.63
CA THR A 34 -2.96 10.98 -9.13
C THR A 34 -3.10 12.32 -8.39
N TYR A 35 -2.90 12.33 -7.06
CA TYR A 35 -2.95 13.57 -6.30
C TYR A 35 -1.77 14.49 -6.59
N ILE A 36 -0.56 13.95 -6.76
CA ILE A 36 0.64 14.72 -7.11
C ILE A 36 0.51 15.31 -8.50
N ASP A 37 0.13 14.51 -9.51
CA ASP A 37 -0.05 14.95 -10.89
C ASP A 37 -1.12 16.04 -10.99
N GLY A 38 -2.27 15.84 -10.32
CA GLY A 38 -3.32 16.86 -10.25
C GLY A 38 -2.86 18.14 -9.55
N CYS A 39 -2.01 18.04 -8.53
CA CYS A 39 -1.36 19.20 -7.91
C CYS A 39 -0.47 19.94 -8.90
N GLN A 40 0.41 19.21 -9.59
CA GLN A 40 1.37 19.77 -10.54
C GLN A 40 0.67 20.53 -11.67
N GLU A 41 -0.38 19.95 -12.25
CA GLU A 41 -1.17 20.62 -13.29
C GLU A 41 -1.80 21.91 -12.76
N ARG A 42 -2.42 21.87 -11.58
CA ARG A 42 -3.11 23.04 -11.03
C ARG A 42 -2.19 24.16 -10.58
N ILE A 43 -0.98 23.82 -10.12
CA ILE A 43 0.08 24.79 -9.82
C ILE A 43 0.51 25.54 -11.08
N LYS A 44 0.66 24.85 -12.24
CA LYS A 44 1.01 25.49 -13.53
C LYS A 44 0.01 26.59 -13.91
N PHE A 45 -1.27 26.40 -13.59
CA PHE A 45 -2.34 27.36 -13.87
C PHE A 45 -2.65 28.30 -12.69
N ASN A 46 -1.91 28.24 -11.59
CA ASN A 46 -2.15 29.00 -10.37
C ASN A 46 -3.59 28.88 -9.83
N THR A 47 -4.20 27.70 -9.98
CA THR A 47 -5.60 27.42 -9.59
C THR A 47 -5.72 26.64 -8.28
N LEU A 48 -4.61 26.45 -7.57
CA LEU A 48 -4.56 25.65 -6.35
C LEU A 48 -4.54 26.56 -5.13
N THR A 49 -5.62 26.54 -4.35
CA THR A 49 -5.67 27.30 -3.09
C THR A 49 -4.88 26.59 -2.00
N HIS A 50 -4.47 27.34 -0.98
CA HIS A 50 -3.79 26.79 0.20
C HIS A 50 -4.63 25.70 0.89
N GLU A 51 -5.93 25.90 1.03
CA GLU A 51 -6.85 24.89 1.62
C GLU A 51 -6.89 23.60 0.81
N GLN A 52 -6.93 23.71 -0.53
CA GLN A 52 -6.90 22.54 -1.41
C GLN A 52 -5.56 21.81 -1.33
N LEU A 53 -4.45 22.54 -1.21
CA LEU A 53 -3.12 21.95 -1.01
C LEU A 53 -3.05 21.17 0.32
N LEU A 54 -3.60 21.71 1.41
CA LEU A 54 -3.69 21.00 2.69
C LEU A 54 -4.51 19.71 2.58
N VAL A 55 -5.65 19.75 1.89
CA VAL A 55 -6.47 18.55 1.65
C VAL A 55 -5.68 17.52 0.86
N ILE A 56 -4.95 17.92 -0.18
CA ILE A 56 -4.13 17.00 -0.98
C ILE A 56 -3.02 16.38 -0.15
N PHE A 57 -2.28 17.17 0.63
CA PHE A 57 -1.24 16.66 1.51
C PHE A 57 -1.77 15.70 2.57
N ASN A 58 -2.93 15.99 3.15
CA ASN A 58 -3.59 15.07 4.09
C ASN A 58 -3.95 13.73 3.43
N LYS A 59 -4.42 13.76 2.17
CA LYS A 59 -4.74 12.53 1.43
C LYS A 59 -3.49 11.72 1.08
N ILE A 60 -2.40 12.37 0.67
CA ILE A 60 -1.11 11.72 0.42
C ILE A 60 -0.59 11.09 1.71
N LYS A 61 -0.56 11.85 2.82
CA LYS A 61 -0.14 11.37 4.14
C LYS A 61 -0.90 10.12 4.56
N MET A 62 -2.23 10.14 4.45
CA MET A 62 -3.08 9.00 4.78
C MET A 62 -2.75 7.75 3.95
N GLN A 63 -2.48 7.90 2.65
CA GLN A 63 -2.07 6.75 1.82
C GLN A 63 -0.68 6.23 2.22
N THR A 64 0.26 7.12 2.55
CA THR A 64 1.59 6.74 3.03
C THR A 64 1.52 5.98 4.37
N GLU A 65 0.70 6.43 5.30
CA GLU A 65 0.46 5.74 6.59
C GLU A 65 -0.16 4.35 6.37
N ARG A 66 -1.09 4.24 5.42
CA ARG A 66 -1.67 2.95 5.02
C ARG A 66 -0.60 2.01 4.48
N VAL A 67 0.29 2.50 3.61
CA VAL A 67 1.42 1.72 3.08
C VAL A 67 2.38 1.27 4.18
N SER A 68 2.71 2.14 5.14
CA SER A 68 3.54 1.77 6.30
C SER A 68 2.89 0.64 7.09
N THR A 69 1.62 0.80 7.44
CA THR A 69 0.84 -0.20 8.20
C THR A 69 0.78 -1.54 7.47
N MET A 70 0.55 -1.54 6.16
CA MET A 70 0.54 -2.76 5.35
C MET A 70 1.90 -3.45 5.34
N SER A 71 2.98 -2.67 5.24
CA SER A 71 4.36 -3.17 5.21
C SER A 71 4.77 -3.77 6.56
N GLU A 72 4.44 -3.11 7.67
CA GLU A 72 4.65 -3.63 9.03
C GLU A 72 3.91 -4.95 9.26
N ARG A 73 2.65 -5.04 8.83
CA ARG A 73 1.87 -6.28 8.93
C ARG A 73 2.49 -7.43 8.14
N LEU A 74 3.08 -7.15 6.98
CA LEU A 74 3.79 -8.15 6.18
C LEU A 74 5.06 -8.62 6.90
N LEU A 75 5.85 -7.70 7.45
CA LEU A 75 7.06 -8.01 8.20
C LEU A 75 6.77 -8.86 9.45
N VAL A 76 5.76 -8.49 10.24
CA VAL A 76 5.35 -9.24 11.45
C VAL A 76 4.84 -10.65 11.11
N LYS A 77 4.14 -10.82 9.98
CA LYS A 77 3.72 -12.16 9.53
C LYS A 77 4.90 -13.03 9.11
N ASN A 78 5.91 -12.43 8.49
CA ASN A 78 7.10 -13.16 8.04
C ASN A 78 8.06 -13.52 9.20
N SER A 79 8.08 -12.73 10.28
CA SER A 79 8.91 -13.05 11.46
C SER A 79 8.34 -14.16 12.35
N ARG A 80 7.04 -14.50 12.24
CA ARG A 80 6.38 -15.56 13.02
C ARG A 80 6.41 -16.96 12.38
N SER A 81 7.09 -17.13 11.24
CA SER A 81 7.16 -18.42 10.53
C SER A 81 8.41 -19.26 10.86
N ILE A 82 9.17 -18.86 11.88
CA ILE A 82 10.34 -19.58 12.41
C ILE A 82 10.02 -19.96 13.85
N ASP A 83 9.16 -20.96 14.04
CA ASP A 83 9.02 -21.79 15.25
C ASP A 83 8.14 -23.00 14.92
#